data_AF-A0A1X1J110-F1
#
_entry.id   AF-A0A1X1J110-F1
#
_cell.length_a   1.000
_cell.length_b   1.000
_cell.length_c   1.000
_cell.angle_alpha   90.00
_cell.angle_beta   90.00
_cell.angle_gamma   90.00
#
_symmetry.space_group_name_H-M   'P 1'
#
loop_
_entity.id
_entity.type
_entity.pdbx_description
1 polymer ?
#
loop_
_entity_poly.entity_id
_entity_poly.type
_entity_poly.pdbx_seq_one_letter_code
_entity_poly.pdbx_strand_id
1 'polypeptide(L)'
;MAIAPFKNYDYELVLSDLIADIYYSTISMGSRIILLRKLTELLARKFLDLGAGEPMNLGDITTHEKNEKFKVTERYKKVDKRLVKDFEKTIDRLRKLGNKYTHTANISDANVDELSIAEDSIWDLFSYLFVQYFLKYGLNLKTDKNILTLFSVLPPEIRYRTLKKIIDIIGYDNIQLLDKFLLSIVKARGIDEARFWLYNNSKFLQNVIYPSESEIIEYEENFSQNVLPLKLRNHSNCYSLLVSVLNNTDVQLSSHGFYRDFEEAVVEYRKHDLDLYLSSTEEQKVFKDLIKFCFIGRVPVC
;
A
#
# COMPACT_ATOMS: atom_id res chain seq x y z
N MET A 1 26.64 -16.27 -4.93
CA MET A 1 26.36 -16.16 -3.48
C MET A 1 24.90 -15.83 -3.32
N ALA A 2 24.19 -16.48 -2.39
CA ALA A 2 22.78 -16.17 -2.12
C ALA A 2 22.63 -14.70 -1.68
N ILE A 3 21.60 -14.01 -2.18
CA ILE A 3 21.25 -12.66 -1.73
C ILE A 3 20.51 -12.82 -0.41
N ALA A 4 21.01 -12.19 0.67
CA ALA A 4 20.30 -12.20 1.94
C ALA A 4 18.92 -11.53 1.77
N PRO A 5 17.82 -12.14 2.24
CA PRO A 5 16.49 -11.51 2.19
C PRO A 5 16.40 -10.34 3.17
N PHE A 6 15.49 -9.40 2.90
CA PHE A 6 15.21 -8.30 3.80
C PHE A 6 14.52 -8.83 5.08
N LYS A 7 15.05 -8.46 6.24
CA LYS A 7 14.41 -8.74 7.54
C LYS A 7 14.15 -7.45 8.27
N ASN A 8 12.92 -7.28 8.74
CA ASN A 8 12.51 -6.07 9.47
C ASN A 8 13.42 -5.79 10.67
N TYR A 9 13.73 -6.81 11.47
CA TYR A 9 14.57 -6.68 12.67
C TYR A 9 15.96 -6.08 12.38
N ASP A 10 16.57 -6.40 11.23
CA ASP A 10 17.92 -5.90 10.88
C ASP A 10 17.93 -4.37 10.65
N TYR A 11 16.79 -3.78 10.32
CA TYR A 11 16.63 -2.37 9.99
C TYR A 11 15.73 -1.61 10.97
N GLU A 12 15.17 -2.28 11.97
CA GLU A 12 14.13 -1.74 12.85
C GLU A 12 14.59 -0.48 13.60
N LEU A 13 15.81 -0.50 14.14
CA LEU A 13 16.38 0.65 14.84
C LEU A 13 16.56 1.84 13.89
N VAL A 14 17.25 1.64 12.77
CA VAL A 14 17.52 2.71 11.79
C VAL A 14 16.23 3.27 11.19
N LEU A 15 15.23 2.43 10.95
CA LEU A 15 13.93 2.86 10.45
C LEU A 15 13.17 3.64 11.53
N SER A 16 13.19 3.19 12.78
CA SER A 16 12.52 3.89 13.89
C SER A 16 13.11 5.28 14.12
N ASP A 17 14.43 5.40 14.18
CA ASP A 17 15.12 6.68 14.32
C ASP A 17 14.79 7.61 13.14
N LEU A 18 14.80 7.07 11.92
CA LEU A 18 14.50 7.84 10.72
C LEU A 18 13.04 8.35 10.69
N ILE A 19 12.09 7.51 11.09
CA ILE A 19 10.68 7.92 11.21
C ILE A 19 10.54 9.02 12.27
N ALA A 20 11.21 8.88 13.42
CA ALA A 20 11.20 9.90 14.45
C ALA A 20 11.78 11.23 13.96
N ASP A 21 12.93 11.20 13.28
CA ASP A 21 13.56 12.40 12.73
C ASP A 21 12.70 13.09 11.65
N ILE A 22 12.00 12.32 10.81
CA ILE A 22 11.16 12.87 9.74
C ILE A 22 9.89 13.53 10.33
N TYR A 23 9.18 12.79 11.19
CA TYR A 23 7.79 13.12 11.55
C TYR A 23 7.62 13.68 12.96
N TYR A 24 8.55 13.42 13.89
CA TYR A 24 8.42 13.81 15.30
C TYR A 24 9.48 14.82 15.75
N SER A 25 10.46 15.15 14.90
CA SER A 25 11.48 16.16 15.16
C SER A 25 11.20 17.49 14.45
N THR A 26 11.65 18.58 15.07
CA THR A 26 11.60 19.93 14.47
C THR A 26 12.82 20.15 13.58
N ILE A 27 12.64 19.95 12.27
CA ILE A 27 13.69 20.13 11.25
C ILE A 27 13.19 20.97 10.07
N SER A 28 14.12 21.52 9.29
CA SER A 28 13.76 22.26 8.08
C SER A 28 13.16 21.34 7.00
N MET A 29 12.40 21.91 6.06
CA MET A 29 11.82 21.16 4.94
C MET A 29 12.90 20.46 4.09
N GLY A 30 14.02 21.16 3.83
CA GLY A 30 15.14 20.58 3.08
C GLY A 30 15.76 19.38 3.81
N SER A 31 15.99 19.50 5.12
CA SER A 31 16.44 18.38 5.95
C SER A 31 15.45 17.22 5.93
N ARG A 32 14.15 17.50 6.01
CA ARG A 32 13.10 16.46 5.91
C ARG A 32 13.14 15.74 4.58
N ILE A 33 13.29 16.45 3.45
CA ILE A 33 13.42 15.84 2.12
C ILE A 33 14.66 14.93 2.01
N ILE A 34 15.80 15.32 2.59
CA ILE A 34 17.01 14.47 2.64
C ILE A 34 16.72 13.18 3.40
N LEU A 35 16.01 13.25 4.53
CA LEU A 35 15.65 12.07 5.31
C LEU A 35 14.61 11.20 4.59
N LEU A 36 13.64 11.78 3.88
CA LEU A 36 12.72 11.04 3.02
C LEU A 36 13.47 10.29 1.90
N ARG A 37 14.54 10.88 1.33
CA ARG A 37 15.44 10.18 0.39
C ARG A 37 16.14 8.99 1.07
N LYS A 38 16.55 9.10 2.34
CA LYS A 38 17.10 7.95 3.08
C LYS A 38 16.02 6.88 3.35
N LEU A 39 14.80 7.28 3.65
CA LEU A 39 13.67 6.36 3.83
C LEU A 39 13.36 5.61 2.53
N THR A 40 13.49 6.29 1.39
CA THR A 40 13.38 5.72 0.04
C THR A 40 14.33 4.54 -0.16
N GLU A 41 15.56 4.60 0.39
CA GLU A 41 16.50 3.47 0.31
C GLU A 41 16.00 2.26 1.12
N LEU A 42 15.44 2.46 2.30
CA LEU A 42 14.87 1.36 3.10
C LEU A 42 13.63 0.74 2.41
N LEU A 43 12.75 1.58 1.86
CA LEU A 43 11.57 1.13 1.11
C LEU A 43 11.97 0.36 -0.16
N ALA A 44 12.96 0.85 -0.91
CA ALA A 44 13.47 0.16 -2.08
C ALA A 44 14.14 -1.18 -1.71
N ARG A 45 14.89 -1.24 -0.61
CA ARG A 45 15.45 -2.51 -0.09
C ARG A 45 14.36 -3.50 0.25
N LYS A 46 13.29 -3.05 0.93
CA LYS A 46 12.13 -3.89 1.25
C LYS A 46 11.45 -4.42 -0.01
N PHE A 47 11.17 -3.53 -0.97
CA PHE A 47 10.51 -3.86 -2.22
C PHE A 47 11.32 -4.84 -3.09
N LEU A 48 12.64 -4.71 -3.09
CA LEU A 48 13.55 -5.60 -3.83
C LEU A 48 13.99 -6.84 -3.03
N ASP A 49 13.55 -7.00 -1.78
CA ASP A 49 13.99 -8.07 -0.88
C ASP A 49 15.53 -8.14 -0.76
N LEU A 50 16.16 -7.00 -0.47
CA LEU A 50 17.61 -6.84 -0.29
C LEU A 50 17.96 -6.70 1.20
N GLY A 51 18.57 -7.74 1.76
CA GLY A 51 18.97 -7.84 3.17
C GLY A 51 20.13 -6.94 3.59
N ALA A 52 20.45 -7.00 4.88
CA ALA A 52 21.55 -6.24 5.48
C ALA A 52 22.89 -6.63 4.85
N GLY A 53 23.79 -5.64 4.73
CA GLY A 53 25.11 -5.79 4.12
C GLY A 53 25.12 -5.80 2.58
N GLU A 54 23.96 -5.90 1.92
CA GLU A 54 23.90 -5.81 0.46
C GLU A 54 24.06 -4.35 -0.01
N PRO A 55 25.01 -4.07 -0.92
CA PRO A 55 25.20 -2.73 -1.46
C PRO A 55 24.00 -2.36 -2.34
N MET A 56 23.46 -1.16 -2.13
CA MET A 56 22.40 -0.61 -2.96
C MET A 56 22.42 0.92 -2.84
N ASN A 57 22.54 1.59 -3.99
CA ASN A 57 22.26 3.00 -4.13
C ASN A 57 20.98 3.18 -4.96
N LEU A 58 20.25 4.28 -4.73
CA LEU A 58 19.08 4.60 -5.56
C LEU A 58 19.43 4.74 -7.05
N GLY A 59 20.66 5.21 -7.36
CA GLY A 59 21.16 5.31 -8.73
C GLY A 59 21.22 3.96 -9.47
N ASP A 60 21.47 2.86 -8.76
CA ASP A 60 21.50 1.51 -9.35
C ASP A 60 20.12 1.07 -9.84
N ILE A 61 19.05 1.62 -9.24
CA ILE A 61 17.67 1.38 -9.63
C ILE A 61 17.26 2.30 -10.78
N THR A 62 17.75 3.53 -10.84
CA THR A 62 17.27 4.55 -11.80
C THR A 62 18.12 4.69 -13.07
N THR A 63 19.31 4.09 -13.10
CA THR A 63 20.17 4.13 -14.29
C THR A 63 19.55 3.36 -15.45
N HIS A 64 19.67 3.87 -16.67
CA HIS A 64 19.21 3.18 -17.88
C HIS A 64 20.02 1.89 -18.13
N GLU A 65 21.34 1.95 -17.90
CA GLU A 65 22.23 0.82 -18.07
C GLU A 65 22.34 0.04 -16.75
N LYS A 66 21.65 -1.11 -16.68
CA LYS A 66 21.70 -1.98 -15.50
C LYS A 66 22.99 -2.80 -15.50
N ASN A 67 23.74 -2.77 -14.40
CA ASN A 67 24.91 -3.62 -14.23
C ASN A 67 24.49 -5.01 -13.75
N GLU A 68 24.62 -6.02 -14.61
CA GLU A 68 24.26 -7.41 -14.33
C GLU A 68 25.00 -8.04 -13.15
N LYS A 69 26.15 -7.48 -12.75
CA LYS A 69 26.90 -7.95 -11.58
C LYS A 69 26.28 -7.49 -10.26
N PHE A 70 25.39 -6.50 -10.28
CA PHE A 70 24.77 -5.97 -9.07
C PHE A 70 23.56 -6.81 -8.66
N LYS A 71 23.53 -7.20 -7.38
CA LYS A 71 22.39 -7.92 -6.78
C LYS A 71 21.08 -7.12 -6.87
N VAL A 72 21.17 -5.79 -6.87
CA VAL A 72 20.05 -4.88 -7.14
C VAL A 72 19.42 -5.17 -8.50
N THR A 73 20.23 -5.33 -9.55
CA THR A 73 19.76 -5.66 -10.90
C THR A 73 19.07 -7.03 -10.93
N GLU A 74 19.64 -8.03 -10.24
CA GLU A 74 19.01 -9.35 -10.15
C GLU A 74 17.63 -9.30 -9.49
N ARG A 75 17.51 -8.57 -8.36
CA ARG A 75 16.23 -8.41 -7.66
C ARG A 75 15.23 -7.56 -8.44
N TYR A 76 15.70 -6.49 -9.07
CA TYR A 76 14.90 -5.63 -9.94
C TYR A 76 14.22 -6.42 -11.07
N LYS A 77 14.91 -7.41 -11.66
CA LYS A 77 14.34 -8.28 -12.71
C LYS A 77 13.20 -9.19 -12.22
N LYS A 78 13.07 -9.39 -10.91
CA LYS A 78 12.00 -10.19 -10.29
C LYS A 78 10.76 -9.36 -9.96
N VAL A 79 10.83 -8.03 -10.09
CA VAL A 79 9.67 -7.14 -9.91
C VAL A 79 8.68 -7.35 -11.05
N ASP A 80 7.38 -7.27 -10.75
CA ASP A 80 6.34 -7.32 -11.77
C ASP A 80 6.54 -6.17 -12.77
N LYS A 81 6.70 -6.51 -14.06
CA LYS A 81 6.99 -5.56 -15.14
C LYS A 81 5.96 -4.44 -15.26
N ARG A 82 4.72 -4.67 -14.81
CA ARG A 82 3.61 -3.70 -14.84
C ARG A 82 3.76 -2.63 -13.76
N LEU A 83 4.64 -2.84 -12.78
CA LEU A 83 4.92 -1.92 -11.67
C LEU A 83 6.31 -1.27 -11.78
N VAL A 84 7.25 -1.92 -12.47
CA VAL A 84 8.66 -1.50 -12.58
C VAL A 84 8.83 -0.03 -12.96
N LYS A 85 8.12 0.45 -13.99
CA LYS A 85 8.28 1.81 -14.49
C LYS A 85 7.86 2.87 -13.46
N ASP A 86 6.76 2.62 -12.76
CA ASP A 86 6.25 3.55 -11.74
C ASP A 86 7.13 3.55 -10.50
N PHE A 87 7.62 2.36 -10.11
CA PHE A 87 8.63 2.23 -9.06
C PHE A 87 9.90 3.02 -9.40
N GLU A 88 10.51 2.79 -10.56
CA GLU A 88 11.73 3.47 -11.01
C GLU A 88 11.55 4.99 -11.08
N LYS A 89 10.43 5.47 -11.66
CA LYS A 89 10.12 6.90 -11.74
C LYS A 89 9.96 7.53 -10.36
N THR A 90 9.34 6.83 -9.42
CA THR A 90 9.12 7.31 -8.05
C THR A 90 10.44 7.41 -7.29
N ILE A 91 11.30 6.39 -7.40
CA ILE A 91 12.66 6.41 -6.84
C ILE A 91 13.49 7.56 -7.44
N ASP A 92 13.45 7.76 -8.75
CA ASP A 92 14.21 8.82 -9.41
C ASP A 92 13.76 10.22 -8.99
N ARG A 93 12.45 10.43 -8.83
CA ARG A 93 11.88 11.67 -8.31
C ARG A 93 12.41 11.99 -6.90
N LEU A 94 12.34 11.03 -5.98
CA LEU A 94 12.85 11.17 -4.61
C LEU A 94 14.37 11.38 -4.56
N ARG A 95 15.12 10.63 -5.38
CA ARG A 95 16.57 10.77 -5.51
C ARG A 95 16.95 12.18 -5.96
N LYS A 96 16.29 12.71 -7.00
CA LYS A 96 16.57 14.06 -7.54
C LYS A 96 16.23 15.14 -6.52
N LEU A 97 15.06 15.06 -5.87
CA LEU A 97 14.64 16.01 -4.84
C LEU A 97 15.60 15.99 -3.64
N GLY A 98 15.95 14.82 -3.11
CA GLY A 98 16.89 14.74 -1.99
C GLY A 98 18.28 15.24 -2.35
N ASN A 99 18.81 14.87 -3.52
CA ASN A 99 20.13 15.33 -3.97
C ASN A 99 20.22 16.86 -4.10
N LYS A 100 19.12 17.54 -4.42
CA LYS A 100 19.06 19.01 -4.49
C LYS A 100 19.44 19.67 -3.16
N TYR A 101 19.10 19.06 -2.03
CA TYR A 101 19.34 19.64 -0.70
C TYR A 101 20.53 19.02 0.04
N THR A 102 21.09 17.92 -0.44
CA THR A 102 22.28 17.29 0.15
C THR A 102 23.56 18.11 -0.08
N HIS A 103 23.68 18.80 -1.22
CA HIS A 103 24.91 19.47 -1.62
C HIS A 103 24.88 20.96 -1.29
N THR A 104 25.93 21.45 -0.63
CA THR A 104 26.11 22.87 -0.22
C THR A 104 26.24 23.84 -1.39
N ALA A 105 26.39 23.35 -2.62
CA ALA A 105 26.36 24.17 -3.83
C ALA A 105 24.96 24.75 -4.11
N ASN A 106 23.90 24.09 -3.61
CA ASN A 106 22.57 24.66 -3.66
C ASN A 106 22.28 25.42 -2.37
N ILE A 107 22.08 26.73 -2.50
CA ILE A 107 21.76 27.64 -1.38
C ILE A 107 20.26 27.94 -1.28
N SER A 108 19.42 27.35 -2.15
CA SER A 108 17.98 27.56 -2.11
C SER A 108 17.30 26.70 -1.04
N ASP A 109 16.36 27.32 -0.33
CA ASP A 109 15.49 26.62 0.60
C ASP A 109 14.47 25.74 -0.12
N ALA A 110 14.07 24.65 0.53
CA ALA A 110 12.95 23.83 0.07
C ALA A 110 11.63 24.53 0.33
N ASN A 111 10.67 24.37 -0.58
CA ASN A 111 9.30 24.86 -0.41
C ASN A 111 8.32 23.72 -0.06
N VAL A 112 7.09 24.12 0.28
CA VAL A 112 6.00 23.21 0.68
C VAL A 112 5.63 22.23 -0.43
N ASP A 113 5.64 22.66 -1.70
CA ASP A 113 5.27 21.81 -2.83
C ASP A 113 6.29 20.68 -3.02
N GLU A 114 7.58 21.01 -2.92
CA GLU A 114 8.66 20.01 -3.01
C GLU A 114 8.61 18.99 -1.88
N LEU A 115 8.30 19.44 -0.65
CA LEU A 115 8.08 18.52 0.47
C LEU A 115 6.86 17.63 0.22
N SER A 116 5.74 18.22 -0.20
CA SER A 116 4.50 17.48 -0.48
C SER A 116 4.71 16.42 -1.56
N ILE A 117 5.44 16.74 -2.63
CA ILE A 117 5.80 15.79 -3.68
C ILE A 117 6.68 14.65 -3.13
N ALA A 118 7.63 14.96 -2.24
CA ALA A 118 8.48 13.95 -1.62
C ALA A 118 7.66 13.02 -0.71
N GLU A 119 6.77 13.57 0.13
CA GLU A 119 5.88 12.80 0.98
C GLU A 119 4.96 11.93 0.14
N ASP A 120 4.25 12.48 -0.85
CA ASP A 120 3.40 11.72 -1.79
C ASP A 120 4.14 10.56 -2.46
N SER A 121 5.42 10.76 -2.79
CA SER A 121 6.25 9.71 -3.36
C SER A 121 6.50 8.56 -2.37
N ILE A 122 6.64 8.86 -1.07
CA ILE A 122 6.74 7.84 -0.02
C ILE A 122 5.42 7.07 0.12
N TRP A 123 4.28 7.75 0.04
CA TRP A 123 2.96 7.09 0.01
C TRP A 123 2.83 6.14 -1.18
N ASP A 124 3.30 6.54 -2.36
CA ASP A 124 3.35 5.66 -3.55
C ASP A 124 4.23 4.43 -3.31
N LEU A 125 5.42 4.59 -2.73
CA LEU A 125 6.34 3.46 -2.45
C LEU A 125 5.77 2.47 -1.44
N PHE A 126 5.13 2.93 -0.35
CA PHE A 126 4.41 2.03 0.56
C PHE A 126 3.31 1.29 -0.19
N SER A 127 2.55 2.00 -1.03
CA SER A 127 1.46 1.40 -1.81
C SER A 127 1.96 0.30 -2.74
N TYR A 128 3.13 0.49 -3.37
CA TYR A 128 3.74 -0.49 -4.27
C TYR A 128 4.13 -1.79 -3.59
N LEU A 129 4.51 -1.78 -2.31
CA LEU A 129 4.74 -3.02 -1.54
C LEU A 129 3.49 -3.91 -1.55
N PHE A 130 2.32 -3.31 -1.33
CA PHE A 130 1.05 -4.03 -1.33
C PHE A 130 0.54 -4.34 -2.74
N VAL A 131 0.81 -3.50 -3.74
CA VAL A 131 0.52 -3.84 -5.14
C VAL A 131 1.28 -5.11 -5.52
N GLN A 132 2.59 -5.16 -5.26
CA GLN A 132 3.40 -6.35 -5.56
C GLN A 132 2.91 -7.59 -4.81
N TYR A 133 2.51 -7.44 -3.55
CA TYR A 133 1.88 -8.50 -2.78
C TYR A 133 0.61 -9.05 -3.45
N PHE A 134 -0.35 -8.18 -3.79
CA PHE A 134 -1.62 -8.61 -4.37
C PHE A 134 -1.51 -9.06 -5.83
N LEU A 135 -0.49 -8.61 -6.57
CA LEU A 135 -0.19 -9.18 -7.90
C LEU A 135 0.36 -10.61 -7.80
N LYS A 136 1.04 -10.95 -6.70
CA LYS A 136 1.58 -12.30 -6.45
C LYS A 136 0.52 -13.27 -5.94
N TYR A 137 -0.27 -12.87 -4.93
CA TYR A 137 -1.23 -13.75 -4.27
C TYR A 137 -2.67 -13.61 -4.81
N GLY A 138 -2.96 -12.53 -5.54
CA GLY A 138 -4.29 -12.20 -6.01
C GLY A 138 -5.13 -11.49 -4.94
N LEU A 139 -6.04 -10.62 -5.39
CA LEU A 139 -7.09 -10.05 -4.55
C LEU A 139 -8.43 -10.45 -5.17
N ASN A 140 -9.11 -11.41 -4.53
CA ASN A 140 -10.36 -12.01 -4.99
C ASN A 140 -11.24 -12.48 -3.83
N LEU A 141 -12.39 -13.08 -4.12
CA LEU A 141 -13.32 -13.56 -3.10
C LEU A 141 -12.73 -14.61 -2.15
N LYS A 142 -11.68 -15.32 -2.56
CA LYS A 142 -10.97 -16.30 -1.73
C LYS A 142 -9.82 -15.68 -0.93
N THR A 143 -9.56 -14.38 -1.08
CA THR A 143 -8.51 -13.71 -0.30
C THR A 143 -8.83 -13.83 1.18
N ASP A 144 -7.82 -14.20 1.94
CA ASP A 144 -7.90 -14.39 3.38
C ASP A 144 -8.50 -13.16 4.10
N LYS A 145 -9.51 -13.40 4.93
CA LYS A 145 -10.24 -12.34 5.64
C LYS A 145 -9.38 -11.57 6.64
N ASN A 146 -8.40 -12.22 7.26
CA ASN A 146 -7.48 -11.57 8.21
C ASN A 146 -6.54 -10.64 7.45
N ILE A 147 -6.08 -11.04 6.26
CA ILE A 147 -5.31 -10.18 5.37
C ILE A 147 -6.13 -8.96 4.95
N LEU A 148 -7.38 -9.14 4.53
CA LEU A 148 -8.26 -8.02 4.17
C LEU A 148 -8.55 -7.08 5.35
N THR A 149 -8.71 -7.64 6.55
CA THR A 149 -8.95 -6.89 7.79
C THR A 149 -7.74 -6.03 8.13
N LEU A 150 -6.54 -6.62 8.14
CA LEU A 150 -5.31 -5.89 8.49
C LEU A 150 -4.82 -4.97 7.38
N PHE A 151 -5.08 -5.31 6.11
CA PHE A 151 -4.89 -4.37 5.01
C PHE A 151 -5.78 -3.13 5.21
N SER A 152 -7.00 -3.30 5.74
CA SER A 152 -7.90 -2.19 6.00
C SER A 152 -7.38 -1.23 7.07
N VAL A 153 -6.50 -1.67 7.98
CA VAL A 153 -5.88 -0.84 9.04
C VAL A 153 -4.93 0.21 8.47
N LEU A 154 -4.32 -0.03 7.30
CA LEU A 154 -3.46 0.97 6.67
C LEU A 154 -4.19 2.30 6.45
N PRO A 155 -3.46 3.43 6.47
CA PRO A 155 -3.99 4.74 6.10
C PRO A 155 -4.86 4.67 4.84
N PRO A 156 -6.07 5.29 4.82
CA PRO A 156 -6.99 5.20 3.68
C PRO A 156 -6.36 5.54 2.34
N GLU A 157 -5.46 6.53 2.31
CA GLU A 157 -4.80 6.96 1.08
C GLU A 157 -3.84 5.89 0.51
N ILE A 158 -3.12 5.14 1.36
CA ILE A 158 -2.29 3.99 0.90
C ILE A 158 -3.19 2.91 0.29
N ARG A 159 -4.29 2.57 0.99
CA ARG A 159 -5.24 1.56 0.51
C ARG A 159 -5.81 1.96 -0.85
N TYR A 160 -6.24 3.22 -0.97
CA TYR A 160 -6.75 3.77 -2.22
C TYR A 160 -5.71 3.67 -3.35
N ARG A 161 -4.47 4.11 -3.12
CA ARG A 161 -3.40 4.07 -4.14
C ARG A 161 -3.05 2.66 -4.56
N THR A 162 -2.93 1.74 -3.60
CA THR A 162 -2.71 0.31 -3.88
C THR A 162 -3.82 -0.27 -4.75
N LEU A 163 -5.08 -0.09 -4.34
CA LEU A 163 -6.22 -0.72 -5.02
C LEU A 163 -6.48 -0.08 -6.40
N LYS A 164 -6.35 1.24 -6.51
CA LYS A 164 -6.40 1.94 -7.80
C LYS A 164 -5.36 1.37 -8.76
N LYS A 165 -4.12 1.22 -8.29
CA LYS A 165 -3.02 0.71 -9.11
C LYS A 165 -3.27 -0.72 -9.56
N ILE A 166 -3.83 -1.57 -8.70
CA ILE A 166 -4.22 -2.93 -9.09
C ILE A 166 -5.30 -2.88 -10.18
N ILE A 167 -6.35 -2.08 -10.03
CA ILE A 167 -7.40 -1.91 -11.06
C ILE A 167 -6.81 -1.41 -12.38
N ASP A 168 -5.90 -0.44 -12.35
CA ASP A 168 -5.22 0.06 -13.55
C ASP A 168 -4.39 -1.04 -14.26
N ILE A 169 -3.95 -2.06 -13.53
CA ILE A 169 -3.13 -3.17 -14.04
C ILE A 169 -3.96 -4.35 -14.52
N ILE A 170 -4.98 -4.77 -13.77
CA ILE A 170 -5.76 -5.99 -14.05
C ILE A 170 -7.22 -5.74 -14.45
N GLY A 171 -7.67 -4.48 -14.48
CA GLY A 171 -9.03 -4.12 -14.85
C GLY A 171 -10.07 -4.32 -13.75
N TYR A 172 -11.33 -4.43 -14.17
CA TYR A 172 -12.51 -4.48 -13.31
C TYR A 172 -12.96 -5.92 -13.01
N ASP A 173 -12.07 -6.88 -13.14
CA ASP A 173 -12.43 -8.30 -13.26
C ASP A 173 -12.80 -8.96 -11.92
N ASN A 174 -12.72 -8.23 -10.81
CA ASN A 174 -12.88 -8.81 -9.49
C ASN A 174 -13.76 -7.97 -8.56
N ILE A 175 -14.89 -8.55 -8.13
CA ILE A 175 -15.85 -7.87 -7.25
C ILE A 175 -15.24 -7.52 -5.89
N GLN A 176 -14.41 -8.39 -5.30
CA GLN A 176 -13.76 -8.11 -4.02
C GLN A 176 -12.81 -6.92 -4.14
N LEU A 177 -12.06 -6.83 -5.24
CA LEU A 177 -11.19 -5.68 -5.52
C LEU A 177 -12.00 -4.38 -5.62
N LEU A 178 -13.10 -4.42 -6.35
CA LEU A 178 -13.95 -3.25 -6.56
C LEU A 178 -14.66 -2.81 -5.29
N ASP A 179 -15.12 -3.74 -4.45
CA ASP A 179 -15.63 -3.45 -3.10
C ASP A 179 -14.58 -2.72 -2.26
N LYS A 180 -13.38 -3.30 -2.13
CA LYS A 180 -12.34 -2.71 -1.30
C LYS A 180 -11.89 -1.37 -1.86
N PHE A 181 -11.83 -1.23 -3.18
CA PHE A 181 -11.49 0.04 -3.80
C PHE A 181 -12.53 1.11 -3.50
N LEU A 182 -13.81 0.79 -3.66
CA LEU A 182 -14.89 1.71 -3.36
C LEU A 182 -14.89 2.14 -1.89
N LEU A 183 -14.72 1.19 -0.96
CA LEU A 183 -14.59 1.47 0.47
C LEU A 183 -13.34 2.30 0.80
N SER A 184 -12.25 2.14 0.04
CA SER A 184 -11.07 3.00 0.19
C SER A 184 -11.33 4.43 -0.27
N ILE A 185 -12.13 4.65 -1.33
CA ILE A 185 -12.56 5.99 -1.75
C ILE A 185 -13.40 6.63 -0.66
N VAL A 186 -14.41 5.93 -0.12
CA VAL A 186 -15.27 6.43 0.96
C VAL A 186 -14.43 6.95 2.13
N LYS A 187 -13.42 6.19 2.54
CA LYS A 187 -12.58 6.51 3.69
C LYS A 187 -11.51 7.56 3.39
N ALA A 188 -11.00 7.64 2.16
CA ALA A 188 -9.95 8.61 1.82
C ALA A 188 -10.51 9.96 1.37
N ARG A 189 -11.71 9.97 0.77
CA ARG A 189 -12.24 11.12 0.00
C ARG A 189 -13.72 11.42 0.24
N GLY A 190 -14.39 10.58 1.01
CA GLY A 190 -15.80 10.77 1.32
C GLY A 190 -16.76 9.97 0.43
N ILE A 191 -18.02 9.95 0.88
CA ILE A 191 -19.07 9.11 0.28
C ILE A 191 -19.51 9.64 -1.08
N ASP A 192 -19.48 10.95 -1.28
CA ASP A 192 -19.91 11.59 -2.53
C ASP A 192 -18.95 11.28 -3.68
N GLU A 193 -17.64 11.31 -3.42
CA GLU A 193 -16.62 10.88 -4.38
C GLU A 193 -16.75 9.40 -4.73
N ALA A 194 -17.05 8.55 -3.74
CA ALA A 194 -17.30 7.13 -3.99
C ALA A 194 -18.54 6.91 -4.86
N ARG A 195 -19.63 7.65 -4.59
CA ARG A 195 -20.85 7.64 -5.41
C ARG A 195 -20.56 8.11 -6.83
N PHE A 196 -19.87 9.24 -6.99
CA PHE A 196 -19.51 9.79 -8.29
C PHE A 196 -18.68 8.78 -9.11
N TRP A 197 -17.65 8.17 -8.50
CA TRP A 197 -16.87 7.13 -9.14
C TRP A 197 -17.74 5.93 -9.56
N LEU A 198 -18.62 5.45 -8.67
CA LEU A 198 -19.52 4.33 -8.94
C LEU A 198 -20.44 4.61 -10.14
N TYR A 199 -21.05 5.80 -10.19
CA TYR A 199 -21.95 6.19 -11.28
C TYR A 199 -21.22 6.29 -12.63
N ASN A 200 -20.04 6.92 -12.65
CA ASN A 200 -19.26 7.08 -13.88
C ASN A 200 -18.74 5.75 -14.45
N ASN A 201 -18.59 4.73 -13.61
CA ASN A 201 -18.13 3.41 -14.01
C ASN A 201 -19.26 2.38 -14.13
N SER A 202 -20.53 2.80 -14.01
CA SER A 202 -21.70 1.91 -13.97
C SER A 202 -21.77 0.92 -15.14
N LYS A 203 -21.51 1.38 -16.38
CA LYS A 203 -21.50 0.53 -17.58
C LYS A 203 -20.46 -0.58 -17.49
N PHE A 204 -19.27 -0.30 -16.96
CA PHE A 204 -18.23 -1.32 -16.78
C PHE A 204 -18.62 -2.29 -15.68
N LEU A 205 -19.10 -1.77 -14.55
CA LEU A 205 -19.50 -2.55 -13.37
C LEU A 205 -20.68 -3.48 -13.64
N GLN A 206 -21.59 -3.13 -14.55
CA GLN A 206 -22.68 -4.02 -14.96
C GLN A 206 -22.19 -5.23 -15.78
N ASN A 207 -21.04 -5.11 -16.43
CA ASN A 207 -20.47 -6.17 -17.29
C ASN A 207 -19.41 -7.02 -16.58
N VAL A 208 -19.09 -6.70 -15.32
CA VAL A 208 -18.19 -7.54 -14.51
C VAL A 208 -18.83 -8.91 -14.32
N ILE A 209 -18.06 -9.97 -14.62
CA ILE A 209 -18.52 -11.35 -14.46
C ILE A 209 -18.90 -11.57 -13.00
N TYR A 210 -20.15 -11.97 -12.79
CA TYR A 210 -20.66 -12.24 -11.46
C TYR A 210 -20.28 -13.67 -11.02
N PRO A 211 -19.95 -13.90 -9.74
CA PRO A 211 -19.57 -15.21 -9.24
C PRO A 211 -20.67 -16.26 -9.49
N SER A 212 -20.24 -17.46 -9.83
CA SER A 212 -21.09 -18.64 -9.87
C SER A 212 -21.60 -19.01 -8.48
N GLU A 213 -22.67 -19.81 -8.43
CA GLU A 213 -23.24 -20.30 -7.18
C GLU A 213 -22.21 -21.04 -6.30
N SER A 214 -21.32 -21.83 -6.91
CA SER A 214 -20.23 -22.50 -6.19
C SER A 214 -19.22 -21.53 -5.58
N GLU A 215 -18.88 -20.45 -6.29
CA GLU A 215 -17.95 -19.44 -5.77
C GLU A 215 -18.59 -18.62 -4.64
N ILE A 216 -19.90 -18.38 -4.71
CA ILE A 216 -20.66 -17.73 -3.62
C ILE A 216 -20.65 -18.61 -2.37
N ILE A 217 -20.91 -19.91 -2.50
CA ILE A 217 -20.89 -20.84 -1.35
C ILE A 217 -19.51 -20.84 -0.69
N GLU A 218 -18.44 -20.99 -1.47
CA GLU A 218 -17.06 -20.99 -0.97
C GLU A 218 -16.68 -19.67 -0.29
N TYR A 219 -17.15 -18.53 -0.83
CA TYR A 219 -16.99 -17.23 -0.18
C TYR A 219 -17.70 -17.19 1.18
N GLU A 220 -18.97 -17.58 1.22
CA GLU A 220 -19.82 -17.52 2.42
C GLU A 220 -19.32 -18.43 3.54
N GLU A 221 -18.69 -19.58 3.23
CA GLU A 221 -18.09 -20.50 4.22
C GLU A 221 -17.03 -19.83 5.12
N ASN A 222 -16.38 -18.78 4.63
CA ASN A 222 -15.34 -18.06 5.38
C ASN A 222 -15.91 -17.09 6.43
N PHE A 223 -17.22 -16.87 6.42
CA PHE A 223 -17.91 -15.88 7.24
C PHE A 223 -19.08 -16.50 8.01
N SER A 224 -19.48 -15.85 9.10
CA SER A 224 -20.77 -16.15 9.70
C SER A 224 -21.89 -15.57 8.83
N GLN A 225 -22.99 -16.30 8.62
CA GLN A 225 -24.08 -15.89 7.72
C GLN A 225 -24.64 -14.48 8.01
N ASN A 226 -24.62 -14.04 9.27
CA ASN A 226 -25.11 -12.72 9.68
C ASN A 226 -24.09 -11.58 9.47
N VAL A 227 -22.87 -11.88 9.06
CA VAL A 227 -21.74 -10.94 9.00
C VAL A 227 -21.01 -11.08 7.65
N LEU A 228 -21.77 -11.17 6.55
CA LEU A 228 -21.21 -11.21 5.20
C LEU A 228 -20.87 -9.79 4.73
N PRO A 229 -19.59 -9.50 4.41
CA PRO A 229 -19.22 -8.20 3.84
C PRO A 229 -19.91 -7.92 2.51
N LEU A 230 -20.02 -8.93 1.64
CA LEU A 230 -20.72 -8.86 0.37
C LEU A 230 -21.91 -9.80 0.36
N LYS A 231 -23.13 -9.24 0.26
CA LYS A 231 -24.38 -10.02 0.17
C LYS A 231 -24.62 -10.45 -1.28
N LEU A 232 -23.74 -11.30 -1.81
CA LEU A 232 -23.69 -11.65 -3.24
C LEU A 232 -25.02 -12.17 -3.79
N ARG A 233 -25.75 -12.98 -3.02
CA ARG A 233 -27.04 -13.58 -3.42
C ARG A 233 -28.18 -12.58 -3.63
N ASN A 234 -28.07 -11.39 -3.05
CA ASN A 234 -29.13 -10.37 -3.12
C ASN A 234 -29.07 -9.56 -4.43
N HIS A 235 -28.09 -9.83 -5.28
CA HIS A 235 -27.77 -9.02 -6.44
C HIS A 235 -27.38 -9.91 -7.62
N SER A 236 -27.68 -9.43 -8.83
CA SER A 236 -27.40 -10.15 -10.09
C SER A 236 -26.21 -9.56 -10.87
N ASN A 237 -25.67 -8.43 -10.42
CA ASN A 237 -24.53 -7.76 -11.04
C ASN A 237 -23.75 -6.92 -10.02
N CYS A 238 -22.47 -6.69 -10.32
CA CYS A 238 -21.53 -5.99 -9.45
C CYS A 238 -21.96 -4.54 -9.14
N TYR A 239 -22.48 -3.81 -10.13
CA TYR A 239 -22.97 -2.43 -9.90
C TYR A 239 -24.05 -2.38 -8.81
N SER A 240 -25.10 -3.20 -8.91
CA SER A 240 -26.19 -3.22 -7.94
C SER A 240 -25.74 -3.62 -6.53
N LEU A 241 -24.76 -4.53 -6.43
CA LEU A 241 -24.12 -4.92 -5.18
C LEU A 241 -23.34 -3.75 -4.57
N LEU A 242 -22.52 -3.06 -5.35
CA LEU A 242 -21.73 -1.93 -4.85
C LEU A 242 -22.60 -0.73 -4.46
N VAL A 243 -23.74 -0.52 -5.14
CA VAL A 243 -24.75 0.45 -4.70
C VAL A 243 -25.27 0.08 -3.30
N SER A 244 -25.55 -1.19 -3.03
CA SER A 244 -26.05 -1.61 -1.72
C SER A 244 -24.98 -1.47 -0.63
N VAL A 245 -23.70 -1.70 -0.97
CA VAL A 245 -22.56 -1.43 -0.08
C VAL A 245 -22.52 0.04 0.33
N LEU A 246 -22.62 0.99 -0.62
CA LEU A 246 -22.63 2.43 -0.29
C LEU A 246 -23.88 2.88 0.48
N ASN A 247 -24.98 2.15 0.34
CA ASN A 247 -26.22 2.43 1.07
C ASN A 247 -26.25 1.84 2.48
N ASN A 248 -25.25 1.02 2.85
CA ASN A 248 -25.10 0.55 4.22
C ASN A 248 -24.80 1.72 5.16
N THR A 249 -25.53 1.79 6.28
CA THR A 249 -25.42 2.87 7.27
C THR A 249 -24.00 3.01 7.83
N ASP A 250 -23.34 1.90 8.16
CA ASP A 250 -21.98 1.93 8.74
C ASP A 250 -20.97 2.45 7.72
N VAL A 251 -21.15 2.14 6.44
CA VAL A 251 -20.31 2.66 5.35
C VAL A 251 -20.49 4.18 5.23
N GLN A 252 -21.73 4.68 5.26
CA GLN A 252 -22.00 6.12 5.20
C GLN A 252 -21.43 6.87 6.42
N LEU A 253 -21.58 6.30 7.62
CA LEU A 253 -21.01 6.88 8.84
C LEU A 253 -19.48 6.88 8.84
N SER A 254 -18.85 5.98 8.07
CA SER A 254 -17.39 5.93 7.91
C SER A 254 -16.82 6.86 6.85
N SER A 255 -17.61 7.83 6.35
CA SER A 255 -17.16 8.80 5.36
C SER A 255 -15.95 9.60 5.86
N HIS A 256 -14.91 9.74 5.03
CA HIS A 256 -13.59 10.31 5.41
C HIS A 256 -12.81 9.50 6.46
N GLY A 257 -13.28 8.30 6.79
CA GLY A 257 -12.59 7.36 7.66
C GLY A 257 -12.55 7.80 9.13
N PHE A 258 -11.99 6.93 9.96
CA PHE A 258 -11.74 7.19 11.39
C PHE A 258 -10.28 7.55 11.68
N TYR A 259 -9.41 7.41 10.69
CA TYR A 259 -7.99 7.72 10.73
C TYR A 259 -7.52 8.04 9.32
N ARG A 260 -6.50 8.87 9.20
CA ARG A 260 -6.02 9.45 7.94
C ARG A 260 -4.58 9.06 7.63
N ASP A 261 -3.73 9.00 8.64
CA ASP A 261 -2.29 8.75 8.52
C ASP A 261 -1.83 7.55 9.37
N PHE A 262 -0.52 7.31 9.39
CA PHE A 262 0.05 6.18 10.12
C PHE A 262 -0.04 6.36 11.63
N GLU A 263 0.06 7.60 12.11
CA GLU A 263 0.03 7.97 13.51
C GLU A 263 -1.37 7.76 14.11
N GLU A 264 -2.43 8.07 13.38
CA GLU A 264 -3.81 7.72 13.76
C GLU A 264 -4.06 6.20 13.59
N ALA A 265 -3.57 5.60 12.50
CA ALA A 265 -3.77 4.17 12.20
C ALA A 265 -3.07 3.22 13.19
N VAL A 266 -1.95 3.62 13.81
CA VAL A 266 -1.18 2.75 14.70
C VAL A 266 -1.99 2.34 15.95
N VAL A 267 -2.94 3.17 16.37
CA VAL A 267 -3.85 2.85 17.48
C VAL A 267 -4.73 1.65 17.13
N GLU A 268 -5.27 1.64 15.91
CA GLU A 268 -6.08 0.52 15.43
C GLU A 268 -5.22 -0.72 15.22
N TYR A 269 -4.05 -0.57 14.57
CA TYR A 269 -3.09 -1.66 14.37
C TYR A 269 -2.73 -2.40 15.66
N ARG A 270 -2.48 -1.67 16.75
CA ARG A 270 -2.10 -2.25 18.06
C ARG A 270 -3.22 -3.07 18.72
N LYS A 271 -4.47 -2.98 18.26
CA LYS A 271 -5.58 -3.81 18.78
C LYS A 271 -5.55 -5.23 18.22
N HIS A 272 -4.78 -5.49 17.17
CA HIS A 272 -4.75 -6.78 16.50
C HIS A 272 -3.53 -7.60 16.90
N ASP A 273 -3.75 -8.84 17.36
CA ASP A 273 -2.69 -9.81 17.58
C ASP A 273 -2.28 -10.48 16.26
N LEU A 274 -1.21 -9.97 15.65
CA LEU A 274 -0.74 -10.49 14.37
C LEU A 274 -0.30 -11.96 14.41
N ASP A 275 0.15 -12.46 15.56
CA ASP A 275 0.57 -13.85 15.68
C ASP A 275 -0.65 -14.78 15.68
N LEU A 276 -1.76 -14.34 16.27
CA LEU A 276 -3.05 -15.02 16.19
C LEU A 276 -3.67 -14.97 14.78
N TYR A 277 -3.62 -13.80 14.12
CA TYR A 277 -4.37 -13.58 12.87
C TYR A 277 -3.61 -13.96 11.59
N LEU A 278 -2.27 -13.95 11.57
CA LEU A 278 -1.47 -14.06 10.34
C LEU A 278 -0.27 -15.02 10.42
N SER A 279 -0.42 -16.19 11.06
CA SER A 279 0.70 -17.14 11.22
C SER A 279 0.50 -18.51 10.58
N SER A 280 -0.68 -18.80 10.03
CA SER A 280 -1.07 -20.15 9.58
C SER A 280 -0.52 -20.50 8.19
N THR A 281 -0.48 -19.55 7.26
CA THR A 281 -0.05 -19.79 5.87
C THR A 281 1.18 -18.97 5.49
N GLU A 282 1.91 -19.40 4.46
CA GLU A 282 3.05 -18.62 3.94
C GLU A 282 2.63 -17.25 3.41
N GLU A 283 1.46 -17.13 2.79
CA GLU A 283 0.89 -15.85 2.38
C GLU A 283 0.67 -14.93 3.59
N GLN A 284 0.03 -15.43 4.64
CA GLN A 284 -0.21 -14.68 5.87
C GLN A 284 1.10 -14.21 6.51
N LYS A 285 2.13 -15.07 6.58
CA LYS A 285 3.44 -14.70 7.12
C LYS A 285 4.11 -13.59 6.30
N VAL A 286 4.00 -13.62 4.98
CA VAL A 286 4.51 -12.55 4.11
C VAL A 286 3.74 -11.25 4.34
N PHE A 287 2.41 -11.30 4.42
CA PHE A 287 1.61 -10.11 4.70
C PHE A 287 1.89 -9.52 6.09
N LYS A 288 2.03 -10.38 7.11
CA LYS A 288 2.41 -10.02 8.47
C LYS A 288 3.74 -9.28 8.51
N ASP A 289 4.72 -9.76 7.77
CA ASP A 289 6.02 -9.10 7.66
C ASP A 289 5.94 -7.73 6.97
N LEU A 290 5.09 -7.58 5.94
CA LEU A 290 4.83 -6.30 5.27
C LEU A 290 4.09 -5.29 6.17
N ILE A 291 3.03 -5.72 6.87
CA ILE A 291 2.26 -4.81 7.72
C ILE A 291 3.09 -4.38 8.93
N LYS A 292 3.87 -5.28 9.54
CA LYS A 292 4.81 -4.94 10.61
C LYS A 292 5.79 -3.86 10.17
N PHE A 293 6.37 -4.01 8.98
CA PHE A 293 7.32 -3.04 8.42
C PHE A 293 6.74 -1.62 8.34
N CYS A 294 5.47 -1.48 7.95
CA CYS A 294 4.82 -0.17 7.79
C CYS A 294 4.66 0.60 9.10
N PHE A 295 4.55 -0.11 10.23
CA PHE A 295 4.30 0.48 11.55
C PHE A 295 5.56 0.58 12.43
N ILE A 296 6.74 0.19 11.93
CA ILE A 296 8.00 0.40 12.65
C ILE A 296 8.21 1.91 12.89
N GLY A 297 8.57 2.26 14.13
CA GLY A 297 8.83 3.64 14.53
C GLY A 297 7.59 4.53 14.69
N ARG A 298 6.39 4.06 14.36
CA ARG A 298 5.17 4.88 14.42
C ARG A 298 4.65 5.04 15.84
N VAL A 299 4.36 6.28 16.22
CA VAL A 299 3.83 6.66 17.53
C VAL A 299 2.42 7.25 17.37
N PRO A 300 1.44 6.91 18.24
CA PRO A 300 0.14 7.54 18.22
C PRO A 300 0.23 9.05 18.40
N VAL A 301 -0.67 9.80 17.74
CA VAL A 301 -0.88 11.21 18.08
C VAL A 301 -1.47 11.27 19.50
N CYS A 302 -0.86 12.07 20.38
CA CYS A 302 -1.39 12.37 21.72
C CYS A 302 -2.58 13.33 21.66
#